data_AF-O59052-F1
#
_entry.id   AF-O59052-F1
#
_cell.length_a   1.000
_cell.length_b   1.000
_cell.length_c   1.000
_cell.angle_alpha   90.00
_cell.angle_beta   90.00
_cell.angle_gamma   90.00
#
_symmetry.space_group_name_H-M   'P 1'
#
loop_
_entity.id
_entity.type
_entity.pdbx_description
1 polymer ?
#
loop_
_entity_poly.entity_id
_entity_poly.type
_entity_poly.pdbx_seq_one_letter_code
_entity_poly.pdbx_strand_id
1 'polypeptide(L)'
;MIKMLEGYYIIENPGVVPAERRFRMKDLKAWGYDLHLGTIEGERAYFISKTGERHEGETYIFKGKEYHVSRTQKEIPENARLLARIIIERGNPYLEVWLEEEDVKFPLTKEDPRIILKRIWEKEKLNQLLKHVRAVGLTTDFYKDNVFTQGIPLPYEEYPPKVRRVLREVKDIHRDLTGFGRFVFQYFGEVDKMHNYRLYWTLPTLHLFDIDIANEVDKVLGMLD
;
A
#
# COMPACT_ATOMS: atom_id res chain seq x y z
N MET A 1 0.36 1.41 22.21
CA MET A 1 -0.29 1.28 23.53
C MET A 1 -1.41 0.26 23.41
N ILE A 2 -1.56 -0.67 24.36
CA ILE A 2 -2.66 -1.65 24.37
C ILE A 2 -3.74 -1.10 25.32
N LYS A 3 -4.95 -0.86 24.83
CA LYS A 3 -6.12 -0.51 25.64
C LYS A 3 -7.21 -1.56 25.41
N MET A 4 -7.76 -2.07 26.51
CA MET A 4 -8.98 -2.89 26.49
C MET A 4 -10.17 -1.95 26.73
N LEU A 5 -10.97 -1.72 25.70
CA LEU A 5 -12.33 -1.19 25.82
C LEU A 5 -13.24 -2.41 25.71
N GLU A 6 -14.24 -2.57 26.58
CA GLU A 6 -15.02 -3.81 26.79
C GLU A 6 -15.23 -4.62 25.49
N GLY A 7 -14.58 -5.80 25.43
CA GLY A 7 -14.67 -6.72 24.29
C GLY A 7 -13.76 -6.44 23.08
N TYR A 8 -12.88 -5.43 23.13
CA TYR A 8 -11.93 -5.10 22.07
C TYR A 8 -10.48 -5.21 22.53
N TYR A 9 -9.66 -5.86 21.72
CA TYR A 9 -8.21 -5.79 21.79
C TYR A 9 -7.70 -4.76 20.76
N ILE A 10 -7.07 -3.69 21.25
CA ILE A 10 -6.59 -2.60 20.41
C ILE A 10 -5.07 -2.57 20.40
N ILE A 11 -4.48 -2.64 19.22
CA ILE A 11 -3.06 -2.38 18.97
C ILE A 11 -2.98 -1.06 18.22
N GLU A 12 -2.30 -0.09 18.82
CA GLU A 12 -2.09 1.22 18.23
C GLU A 12 -0.62 1.61 18.32
N ASN A 13 -0.04 1.97 17.17
CA ASN A 13 1.19 2.73 17.09
C ASN A 13 0.86 4.15 16.60
N PRO A 14 0.87 5.15 17.49
CA PRO A 14 0.41 6.51 17.20
C PRO A 14 1.47 7.34 16.45
N GLY A 15 2.35 6.70 15.66
CA GLY A 15 3.34 7.43 14.88
C GLY A 15 2.71 8.34 13.82
N VAL A 16 3.53 8.85 12.92
CA VAL A 16 3.06 9.83 11.92
C VAL A 16 2.76 9.11 10.61
N VAL A 17 1.59 9.35 10.05
CA VAL A 17 1.29 8.98 8.66
C VAL A 17 2.28 9.75 7.77
N PRO A 18 3.20 9.08 7.05
CA PRO A 18 4.24 9.79 6.31
C PRO A 18 3.64 10.68 5.22
N ALA A 19 4.17 11.90 5.10
CA ALA A 19 3.77 12.81 4.03
C ALA A 19 4.24 12.32 2.66
N GLU A 20 5.42 11.71 2.60
CA GLU A 20 6.03 11.15 1.40
C GLU A 20 6.82 9.89 1.72
N ARG A 21 7.08 9.06 0.71
CA ARG A 21 7.87 7.83 0.84
C ARG A 21 8.75 7.62 -0.39
N ARG A 22 9.97 7.14 -0.15
CA ARG A 22 10.88 6.65 -1.19
C ARG A 22 10.53 5.24 -1.60
N PHE A 23 10.57 4.97 -2.90
CA PHE A 23 10.31 3.65 -3.47
C PHE A 23 11.51 3.14 -4.29
N ARG A 24 11.53 1.83 -4.50
CA ARG A 24 12.54 1.15 -5.33
C ARG A 24 12.01 0.98 -6.74
N MET A 25 12.90 0.75 -7.70
CA MET A 25 12.50 0.43 -9.08
C MET A 25 11.59 -0.80 -9.15
N LYS A 26 11.79 -1.79 -8.27
CA LYS A 26 10.92 -2.97 -8.22
C LYS A 26 9.47 -2.63 -7.87
N ASP A 27 9.25 -1.62 -7.03
CA ASP A 27 7.91 -1.18 -6.65
C ASP A 27 7.24 -0.54 -7.87
N LEU A 28 7.93 0.38 -8.56
CA LEU A 28 7.42 1.00 -9.79
C LEU A 28 7.03 -0.03 -10.87
N LYS A 29 7.84 -1.08 -11.05
CA LYS A 29 7.52 -2.20 -11.95
C LYS A 29 6.33 -3.04 -11.46
N ALA A 30 6.18 -3.24 -10.15
CA ALA A 30 5.01 -3.89 -9.58
C ALA A 30 3.74 -3.07 -9.85
N TRP A 31 3.85 -1.74 -9.85
CA TRP A 31 2.76 -0.82 -10.21
C TRP A 31 2.40 -0.85 -11.71
N GLY A 32 3.18 -1.57 -12.52
CA GLY A 32 2.96 -1.76 -13.95
C GLY A 32 3.46 -0.60 -14.81
N TYR A 33 4.52 0.07 -14.36
CA TYR A 33 5.17 1.16 -15.10
C TYR A 33 6.61 0.82 -15.46
N ASP A 34 7.01 1.26 -16.65
CA ASP A 34 8.42 1.40 -17.03
C ASP A 34 8.84 2.87 -16.88
N LEU A 35 10.05 3.09 -16.38
CA LEU A 35 10.67 4.43 -16.30
C LEU A 35 11.53 4.67 -17.53
N HIS A 36 11.36 5.81 -18.17
CA HIS A 36 12.10 6.22 -19.36
C HIS A 36 12.92 7.48 -19.08
N LEU A 37 14.10 7.54 -19.68
CA LEU A 37 14.86 8.77 -19.89
C LEU A 37 14.71 9.17 -21.36
N GLY A 38 14.49 10.45 -21.61
CA GLY A 38 14.50 10.99 -22.95
C GLY A 38 14.15 12.45 -22.95
N THR A 39 13.25 12.88 -23.85
CA THR A 39 12.81 14.26 -23.91
C THR A 39 11.29 14.41 -23.97
N ILE A 40 10.80 15.52 -23.41
CA ILE A 40 9.42 16.01 -23.59
C ILE A 40 9.55 17.40 -24.20
N GLU A 41 9.00 17.60 -25.40
CA GLU A 41 9.12 18.87 -26.15
C GLU A 41 10.59 19.32 -26.34
N GLY A 42 11.49 18.35 -26.55
CA GLY A 42 12.93 18.60 -26.73
C GLY A 42 13.73 18.79 -25.45
N GLU A 43 13.09 18.96 -24.29
CA GLU A 43 13.77 19.11 -23.00
C GLU A 43 14.00 17.75 -22.33
N ARG A 44 15.17 17.56 -21.72
CA ARG A 44 15.50 16.33 -20.98
C ARG A 44 14.47 16.07 -19.88
N ALA A 45 13.91 14.86 -19.85
CA ALA A 45 12.93 14.47 -18.85
C ALA A 45 13.01 12.98 -18.51
N TYR A 46 12.50 12.66 -17.33
CA TYR A 46 12.06 11.32 -16.99
C TYR A 46 10.53 11.25 -17.07
N PHE A 47 10.02 10.12 -17.56
CA PHE A 47 8.58 9.87 -17.63
C PHE A 47 8.29 8.37 -17.55
N ILE A 48 7.04 8.02 -17.31
CA ILE A 48 6.61 6.61 -17.24
C ILE A 48 5.61 6.27 -18.34
N SER A 49 5.59 5.00 -18.73
CA SER A 49 4.51 4.40 -19.53
C SER A 49 4.06 3.10 -18.89
N LYS A 50 2.91 2.54 -19.32
CA LYS A 50 2.60 1.16 -18.90
C LYS A 50 3.71 0.22 -19.36
N THR A 51 3.96 -0.81 -18.57
CA THR A 51 5.02 -1.79 -18.86
C THR A 51 4.85 -2.37 -20.26
N GLY A 52 5.91 -2.29 -21.07
CA GLY A 52 5.95 -2.80 -22.43
C GLY A 52 5.17 -1.96 -23.47
N GLU A 53 4.60 -0.82 -23.09
CA GLU A 53 3.85 0.05 -24.02
C GLU A 53 4.78 0.82 -24.97
N ARG A 54 5.98 1.18 -24.51
CA ARG A 54 6.93 2.03 -25.24
C ARG A 54 8.29 1.37 -25.40
N HIS A 55 8.99 1.74 -26.45
CA HIS A 55 10.30 1.19 -26.79
C HIS A 55 11.37 2.27 -26.95
N GLU A 56 12.64 1.89 -26.72
CA GLU A 56 13.77 2.79 -26.93
C GLU A 56 13.85 3.23 -28.40
N GLY A 57 14.12 4.52 -28.63
CA GLY A 57 14.12 5.16 -29.94
C GLY A 57 12.76 5.64 -30.43
N GLU A 58 11.67 5.33 -29.73
CA GLU A 58 10.31 5.75 -30.12
C GLU A 58 10.09 7.25 -29.88
N THR A 59 9.43 7.92 -30.82
CA THR A 59 8.87 9.27 -30.66
C THR A 59 7.36 9.21 -30.82
N TYR A 60 6.61 9.80 -29.90
CA TYR A 60 5.14 9.80 -29.91
C TYR A 60 4.54 11.08 -29.34
N ILE A 61 3.29 11.36 -29.67
CA ILE A 61 2.55 12.49 -29.12
C ILE A 61 1.58 11.99 -28.04
N PHE A 62 1.65 12.60 -26.85
CA PHE A 62 0.71 12.34 -25.76
C PHE A 62 0.23 13.65 -25.14
N LYS A 63 -1.09 13.82 -25.05
CA LYS A 63 -1.73 15.06 -24.54
C LYS A 63 -1.16 16.34 -25.19
N GLY A 64 -0.87 16.29 -26.49
CA GLY A 64 -0.36 17.42 -27.26
C GLY A 64 1.14 17.70 -27.11
N LYS A 65 1.87 16.92 -26.29
CA LYS A 65 3.32 17.03 -26.14
C LYS A 65 4.03 15.93 -26.89
N GLU A 66 5.16 16.24 -27.50
CA GLU A 66 6.03 15.25 -28.13
C GLU A 66 6.94 14.62 -27.06
N TYR A 67 6.98 13.29 -27.04
CA TYR A 67 7.84 12.48 -26.18
C TYR A 67 8.80 11.72 -27.06
N HIS A 68 10.07 11.67 -26.67
CA HIS A 68 11.07 10.80 -27.27
C HIS A 68 11.69 9.91 -26.18
N VAL A 69 11.70 8.60 -26.40
CA VAL A 69 12.27 7.60 -25.49
C VAL A 69 13.72 7.34 -25.88
N SER A 70 14.67 7.86 -25.11
CA SER A 70 16.08 7.57 -25.37
C SER A 70 16.52 6.26 -24.72
N ARG A 71 16.05 5.96 -23.52
CA ARG A 71 16.42 4.74 -22.78
C ARG A 71 15.36 4.35 -21.75
N THR A 72 15.04 3.05 -21.67
CA THR A 72 14.22 2.48 -20.60
C THR A 72 15.11 2.08 -19.41
N GLN A 73 14.85 2.68 -18.26
CA GLN A 73 15.65 2.49 -17.05
C GLN A 73 15.35 1.13 -16.40
N LYS A 74 16.41 0.35 -16.15
CA LYS A 74 16.30 -0.93 -15.42
C LYS A 74 16.32 -0.74 -13.91
N GLU A 75 16.96 0.33 -13.45
CA GLU A 75 17.16 0.74 -12.05
C GLU A 75 16.95 2.25 -11.91
N ILE A 76 16.78 2.74 -10.68
CA ILE A 76 16.74 4.19 -10.43
C ILE A 76 18.14 4.75 -10.71
N PRO A 77 18.30 5.88 -11.44
CA PRO A 77 19.60 6.50 -11.65
C PRO A 77 20.35 6.74 -10.32
N GLU A 78 21.68 6.61 -10.30
CA GLU A 78 22.47 6.59 -9.05
C GLU A 78 22.26 7.83 -8.16
N ASN A 79 22.13 9.01 -8.77
CA ASN A 79 21.92 10.28 -8.08
C ASN A 79 20.43 10.66 -7.96
N ALA A 80 19.52 9.71 -8.18
CA ALA A 80 18.09 9.95 -8.20
C ALA A 80 17.33 9.18 -7.11
N ARG A 81 16.13 9.70 -6.77
CA ARG A 81 15.20 9.10 -5.82
C ARG A 81 13.82 9.07 -6.45
N LEU A 82 13.18 7.90 -6.42
CA LEU A 82 11.77 7.77 -6.73
C LEU A 82 10.96 8.04 -5.46
N LEU A 83 10.12 9.05 -5.51
CA LEU A 83 9.32 9.51 -4.38
C LEU A 83 7.84 9.51 -4.77
N ALA A 84 7.00 9.27 -3.77
CA ALA A 84 5.57 9.49 -3.93
C ALA A 84 4.94 10.07 -2.66
N ARG A 85 3.85 10.80 -2.85
CA ARG A 85 2.99 11.33 -1.79
C ARG A 85 1.53 11.20 -2.16
N ILE A 86 0.66 11.23 -1.16
CA ILE A 86 -0.78 11.33 -1.38
C ILE A 86 -1.21 12.76 -1.08
N ILE A 87 -1.81 13.41 -2.07
CA ILE A 87 -2.45 14.72 -1.92
C ILE A 87 -3.97 14.56 -1.98
N ILE A 88 -4.69 15.37 -1.20
CA ILE A 88 -6.15 15.39 -1.21
C ILE A 88 -6.60 16.65 -1.95
N GLU A 89 -7.30 16.48 -3.07
CA GLU A 89 -7.85 17.58 -3.85
C GLU A 89 -9.36 17.44 -3.93
N ARG A 90 -10.09 18.44 -3.42
CA ARG A 90 -11.57 18.45 -3.37
C ARG A 90 -12.15 17.16 -2.78
N GLY A 91 -11.53 16.65 -1.73
CA GLY A 91 -11.92 15.41 -1.04
C GLY A 91 -11.50 14.11 -1.72
N ASN A 92 -10.81 14.15 -2.87
CA ASN A 92 -10.33 12.96 -3.57
C ASN A 92 -8.82 12.79 -3.38
N PRO A 93 -8.34 11.58 -3.06
CA PRO A 93 -6.91 11.30 -2.95
C PRO A 93 -6.27 11.10 -4.32
N TYR A 94 -5.04 11.59 -4.48
CA TYR A 94 -4.18 11.36 -5.64
C TYR A 94 -2.80 10.96 -5.18
N LEU A 95 -2.26 9.87 -5.74
CA LEU A 95 -0.86 9.51 -5.63
C LEU A 95 -0.09 10.34 -6.66
N GLU A 96 0.73 11.26 -6.18
CA GLU A 96 1.71 11.98 -7.00
C GLU A 96 3.06 11.29 -6.87
N VAL A 97 3.66 10.95 -8.01
CA VAL A 97 4.94 10.26 -8.10
C VAL A 97 5.90 11.12 -8.91
N TRP A 98 7.12 11.30 -8.41
CA TRP A 98 8.18 12.03 -9.11
C TRP A 98 9.53 11.34 -8.94
N LEU A 99 10.41 11.60 -9.91
CA LEU A 99 11.84 11.35 -9.76
C LEU A 99 12.50 12.65 -9.32
N GLU A 100 13.32 12.60 -8.29
CA GLU A 100 14.16 13.71 -7.86
C GLU A 100 15.61 13.33 -8.16
N GLU A 101 16.27 14.07 -9.04
CA GLU A 101 17.69 13.92 -9.35
C GLU A 101 18.38 15.24 -8.98
N GLU A 102 19.31 15.16 -8.03
CA GLU A 102 19.91 16.35 -7.40
C GLU A 102 18.82 17.27 -6.83
N ASP A 103 18.62 18.47 -7.40
CA ASP A 103 17.57 19.43 -7.00
C ASP A 103 16.45 19.57 -8.05
N VAL A 104 16.41 18.70 -9.07
CA VAL A 104 15.43 18.74 -10.16
C VAL A 104 14.35 17.68 -9.94
N LYS A 105 13.09 18.11 -9.96
CA LYS A 105 11.92 17.24 -9.85
C LYS A 105 11.32 16.96 -11.23
N PHE A 106 11.26 15.68 -11.59
CA PHE A 106 10.61 15.18 -12.78
C PHE A 106 9.27 14.52 -12.41
N PRO A 107 8.12 15.17 -12.66
CA PRO A 107 6.83 14.56 -12.38
C PRO A 107 6.60 13.36 -13.29
N LEU A 108 6.27 12.21 -12.70
CA LEU A 108 6.07 10.96 -13.44
C LEU A 108 4.59 10.69 -13.67
N THR A 109 3.79 10.74 -12.61
CA THR A 109 2.34 10.56 -12.70
C THR A 109 1.60 11.17 -11.53
N LYS A 110 0.31 11.42 -11.74
CA LYS A 110 -0.66 11.81 -10.73
C LYS A 110 -1.96 11.06 -11.00
N GLU A 111 -2.22 10.05 -10.20
CA GLU A 111 -3.32 9.11 -10.42
C GLU A 111 -4.05 8.79 -9.13
N ASP A 112 -5.26 8.25 -9.25
CA ASP A 112 -6.00 7.75 -8.11
C ASP A 112 -5.26 6.57 -7.47
N PRO A 113 -4.92 6.62 -6.17
CA PRO A 113 -4.19 5.54 -5.50
C PRO A 113 -4.94 4.21 -5.55
N ARG A 114 -6.28 4.23 -5.61
CA ARG A 114 -7.12 3.03 -5.71
C ARG A 114 -6.84 2.24 -6.98
N ILE A 115 -6.60 2.92 -8.09
CA ILE A 115 -6.33 2.29 -9.39
C ILE A 115 -4.99 1.55 -9.34
N ILE A 116 -3.96 2.21 -8.79
CA ILE A 116 -2.63 1.64 -8.72
C ILE A 116 -2.60 0.49 -7.70
N LEU A 117 -3.16 0.67 -6.50
CA LEU A 117 -3.24 -0.40 -5.49
C LEU A 117 -3.99 -1.62 -6.01
N LYS A 118 -5.16 -1.43 -6.63
CA LYS A 118 -5.93 -2.53 -7.21
C LYS A 118 -5.09 -3.30 -8.24
N ARG A 119 -4.39 -2.59 -9.13
CA ARG A 119 -3.52 -3.21 -10.15
C ARG A 119 -2.40 -4.04 -9.53
N ILE A 120 -1.73 -3.49 -8.51
CA ILE A 120 -0.68 -4.21 -7.77
C ILE A 120 -1.27 -5.48 -7.14
N TRP A 121 -2.36 -5.35 -6.40
CA TRP A 121 -2.93 -6.45 -5.64
C TRP A 121 -3.51 -7.56 -6.53
N GLU A 122 -4.08 -7.21 -7.69
CA GLU A 122 -4.54 -8.20 -8.69
C GLU A 122 -3.36 -8.95 -9.32
N LYS A 123 -2.31 -8.21 -9.74
CA LYS A 123 -1.11 -8.80 -10.35
C LYS A 123 -0.39 -9.74 -9.39
N GLU A 124 -0.26 -9.33 -8.14
CA GLU A 124 0.50 -10.03 -7.10
C GLU A 124 -0.38 -11.01 -6.29
N LYS A 125 -1.66 -11.14 -6.65
CA LYS A 125 -2.64 -12.05 -6.04
C LYS A 125 -2.84 -11.83 -4.53
N LEU A 126 -2.81 -10.58 -4.09
CA LEU A 126 -3.05 -10.16 -2.71
C LEU A 126 -4.56 -10.13 -2.41
N ASN A 127 -5.13 -11.34 -2.32
CA ASN A 127 -6.57 -11.56 -2.28
C ASN A 127 -7.21 -11.01 -0.99
N GLN A 128 -6.49 -11.03 0.14
CA GLN A 128 -7.03 -10.54 1.41
C GLN A 128 -7.15 -9.02 1.39
N LEU A 129 -6.16 -8.31 0.83
CA LEU A 129 -6.24 -6.86 0.65
C LEU A 129 -7.40 -6.49 -0.28
N LEU A 130 -7.52 -7.15 -1.43
CA LEU A 130 -8.62 -6.92 -2.38
C LEU A 130 -10.00 -7.15 -1.76
N LYS A 131 -10.15 -8.24 -0.99
CA LYS A 131 -11.43 -8.64 -0.39
C LYS A 131 -11.86 -7.73 0.76
N HIS A 132 -10.90 -7.21 1.52
CA HIS A 132 -11.17 -6.55 2.80
C HIS A 132 -10.96 -5.04 2.81
N VAL A 133 -10.44 -4.43 1.75
CA VAL A 133 -10.32 -2.96 1.64
C VAL A 133 -11.70 -2.29 1.71
N ARG A 134 -11.82 -1.22 2.50
CA ARG A 134 -13.05 -0.42 2.65
C ARG A 134 -12.89 1.02 2.20
N ALA A 135 -11.77 1.63 2.53
CA ALA A 135 -11.47 3.02 2.19
C ALA A 135 -9.99 3.18 1.87
N VAL A 136 -9.68 4.12 0.97
CA VAL A 136 -8.33 4.48 0.56
C VAL A 136 -8.23 6.00 0.54
N GLY A 137 -7.30 6.57 1.31
CA GLY A 137 -7.03 8.00 1.42
C GLY A 137 -5.56 8.23 1.76
N LEU A 138 -5.28 9.02 2.80
CA LEU A 138 -3.94 9.06 3.42
C LEU A 138 -3.65 7.74 4.16
N THR A 139 -4.70 7.14 4.71
CA THR A 139 -4.71 5.80 5.29
C THR A 139 -5.68 4.91 4.51
N THR A 140 -5.41 3.61 4.54
CA THR A 140 -6.26 2.57 3.98
C THR A 140 -6.82 1.77 5.13
N ASP A 141 -8.14 1.55 5.09
CA ASP A 141 -8.87 0.77 6.09
C ASP A 141 -9.25 -0.59 5.52
N PHE A 142 -8.99 -1.63 6.29
CA PHE A 142 -9.43 -2.99 6.04
C PHE A 142 -10.45 -3.42 7.09
N TYR A 143 -11.45 -4.18 6.67
CA TYR A 143 -12.48 -4.72 7.54
C TYR A 143 -12.78 -6.18 7.19
N LYS A 144 -12.74 -7.04 8.22
CA LYS A 144 -13.11 -8.45 8.10
C LYS A 144 -14.03 -8.81 9.26
N ASP A 145 -15.20 -9.34 8.90
CA ASP A 145 -16.26 -9.73 9.82
C ASP A 145 -16.60 -11.19 9.55
N ASN A 146 -16.28 -12.05 10.52
CA ASN A 146 -16.57 -13.48 10.49
C ASN A 146 -17.43 -13.87 11.70
N VAL A 147 -18.33 -12.98 12.11
CA VAL A 147 -19.20 -13.19 13.27
C VAL A 147 -20.46 -13.96 12.88
N PHE A 148 -20.52 -15.22 13.29
CA PHE A 148 -21.67 -16.10 13.06
C PHE A 148 -22.67 -16.05 14.23
N THR A 149 -22.16 -16.01 15.45
CA THR A 149 -22.92 -15.87 16.69
C THR A 149 -22.48 -14.61 17.40
N GLN A 150 -23.42 -13.68 17.60
CA GLN A 150 -23.18 -12.49 18.42
C GLN A 150 -23.17 -12.91 19.88
N GLY A 151 -21.99 -12.86 20.50
CA GLY A 151 -21.78 -13.16 21.92
C GLY A 151 -20.87 -12.10 22.56
N ILE A 152 -20.52 -12.32 23.82
CA ILE A 152 -19.51 -11.49 24.48
C ILE A 152 -18.13 -11.90 23.92
N PRO A 153 -17.31 -10.97 23.41
CA PRO A 153 -15.95 -11.29 22.99
C PRO A 153 -15.16 -11.88 24.16
N LEU A 154 -14.39 -12.93 23.88
CA LEU A 154 -13.51 -13.55 24.85
C LEU A 154 -12.41 -12.57 25.29
N PRO A 155 -11.92 -12.67 26.52
CA PRO A 155 -10.75 -11.93 26.95
C PRO A 155 -9.48 -12.49 26.27
N TYR A 156 -8.43 -11.66 26.17
CA TYR A 156 -7.19 -11.99 25.47
C TYR A 156 -6.52 -13.28 25.99
N GLU A 157 -6.67 -13.55 27.28
CA GLU A 157 -6.13 -14.72 27.98
C GLU A 157 -6.66 -16.03 27.38
N GLU A 158 -7.89 -16.01 26.87
CA GLU A 158 -8.57 -17.16 26.26
C GLU A 158 -8.32 -17.30 24.76
N TYR A 159 -7.62 -16.36 24.12
CA TYR A 159 -7.36 -16.42 22.68
C TYR A 159 -6.47 -17.61 22.34
N PRO A 160 -6.75 -18.37 21.28
CA PRO A 160 -5.88 -19.48 20.89
C PRO A 160 -4.50 -18.98 20.41
N PRO A 161 -3.46 -19.83 20.42
CA PRO A 161 -2.11 -19.45 19.99
C PRO A 161 -2.05 -18.82 18.59
N LYS A 162 -2.87 -19.27 17.63
CA LYS A 162 -2.95 -18.72 16.27
C LYS A 162 -3.37 -17.25 16.28
N VAL A 163 -4.41 -16.92 17.03
CA VAL A 163 -4.92 -15.54 17.20
C VAL A 163 -3.89 -14.65 17.90
N ARG A 164 -3.29 -15.12 18.99
CA ARG A 164 -2.22 -14.37 19.66
C ARG A 164 -1.01 -14.14 18.76
N ARG A 165 -0.69 -15.07 17.87
CA ARG A 165 0.35 -14.88 16.86
C ARG A 165 -0.01 -13.75 15.90
N VAL A 166 -1.22 -13.71 15.37
CA VAL A 166 -1.70 -12.61 14.51
C VAL A 166 -1.53 -11.26 15.19
N LEU A 167 -1.92 -11.15 16.46
CA LEU A 167 -1.76 -9.91 17.23
C LEU A 167 -0.29 -9.49 17.39
N ARG A 168 0.64 -10.43 17.52
CA ARG A 168 2.09 -10.12 17.53
C ARG A 168 2.56 -9.63 16.17
N GLU A 169 2.22 -10.33 15.09
CA GLU A 169 2.62 -9.98 13.73
C GLU A 169 2.09 -8.58 13.34
N VAL A 170 0.84 -8.25 13.71
CA VAL A 170 0.28 -6.90 13.55
C VAL A 170 1.12 -5.85 14.28
N LYS A 171 1.49 -6.13 15.54
CA LYS A 171 2.32 -5.21 16.34
C LYS A 171 3.70 -5.01 15.70
N ASP A 172 4.29 -6.07 15.15
CA ASP A 172 5.58 -6.01 14.47
C ASP A 172 5.48 -5.21 13.16
N ILE A 173 4.41 -5.38 12.36
CA ILE A 173 4.15 -4.55 11.16
C ILE A 173 4.02 -3.06 11.54
N HIS A 174 3.28 -2.75 12.60
CA HIS A 174 3.11 -1.37 13.06
C HIS A 174 4.42 -0.74 13.51
N ARG A 175 5.27 -1.51 14.21
CA ARG A 175 6.54 -1.02 14.76
C ARG A 175 7.64 -0.93 13.70
N ASP A 176 7.81 -1.99 12.93
CA ASP A 176 9.03 -2.22 12.14
C ASP A 176 8.86 -1.82 10.67
N LEU A 177 7.64 -1.89 10.12
CA LEU A 177 7.41 -1.67 8.69
C LEU A 177 6.73 -0.34 8.38
N THR A 178 5.76 0.06 9.20
CA THR A 178 4.85 1.16 8.87
C THR A 178 4.99 2.39 9.76
N GLY A 179 5.52 2.23 10.98
CA GLY A 179 5.64 3.31 11.97
C GLY A 179 4.31 3.87 12.48
N PHE A 180 3.18 3.51 11.87
CA PHE A 180 1.83 3.90 12.21
C PHE A 180 0.88 2.76 11.89
N GLY A 181 -0.07 2.52 12.78
CA GLY A 181 -1.15 1.60 12.51
C GLY A 181 -2.13 1.54 13.66
N ARG A 182 -3.36 1.18 13.33
CA ARG A 182 -4.41 0.89 14.31
C ARG A 182 -5.11 -0.39 13.93
N PHE A 183 -5.09 -1.35 14.84
CA PHE A 183 -5.77 -2.63 14.69
C PHE A 183 -6.73 -2.81 15.86
N VAL A 184 -8.01 -2.98 15.53
CA VAL A 184 -9.08 -3.19 16.49
C VAL A 184 -9.64 -4.58 16.25
N PHE A 185 -9.62 -5.43 17.27
CA PHE A 185 -9.92 -6.84 17.14
C PHE A 185 -10.88 -7.32 18.22
N GLN A 186 -11.84 -8.16 17.83
CA GLN A 186 -12.74 -8.86 18.73
C GLN A 186 -12.76 -10.33 18.34
N TYR A 187 -12.67 -11.22 19.32
CA TYR A 187 -12.71 -12.65 19.11
C TYR A 187 -13.81 -13.25 19.97
N PHE A 188 -14.65 -14.08 19.39
CA PHE A 188 -15.84 -14.66 20.03
C PHE A 188 -15.71 -16.19 20.19
N GLY A 189 -14.52 -16.76 19.93
CA GLY A 189 -14.28 -18.19 20.01
C GLY A 189 -14.22 -18.86 18.63
N GLU A 190 -14.48 -20.17 18.62
CA GLU A 190 -14.43 -21.02 17.43
C GLU A 190 -15.74 -21.79 17.31
N VAL A 191 -16.31 -21.82 16.11
CA VAL A 191 -17.52 -22.59 15.79
C VAL A 191 -17.21 -23.41 14.54
N ASP A 192 -17.44 -24.72 14.60
CA ASP A 192 -17.18 -25.64 13.47
C ASP A 192 -15.77 -25.49 12.84
N LYS A 193 -14.75 -25.32 13.70
CA LYS A 193 -13.34 -25.09 13.32
C LYS A 193 -13.06 -23.77 12.62
N MET A 194 -14.01 -22.84 12.61
CA MET A 194 -13.84 -21.49 12.07
C MET A 194 -13.74 -20.48 13.21
N HIS A 195 -12.74 -19.60 13.13
CA HIS A 195 -12.58 -18.50 14.07
C HIS A 195 -13.73 -17.51 13.92
N ASN A 196 -14.46 -17.25 14.99
CA ASN A 196 -15.49 -16.23 15.07
C ASN A 196 -14.84 -14.93 15.55
N TYR A 197 -14.71 -13.93 14.67
CA TYR A 197 -14.01 -12.68 14.99
C TYR A 197 -14.43 -11.52 14.11
N ARG A 198 -14.05 -10.33 14.54
CA ARG A 198 -14.14 -9.09 13.78
C ARG A 198 -12.86 -8.29 13.91
N LEU A 199 -12.40 -7.70 12.81
CA LEU A 199 -11.25 -6.81 12.82
C LEU A 199 -11.45 -5.58 11.95
N TYR A 200 -10.87 -4.47 12.41
CA TYR A 200 -10.62 -3.27 11.63
C TYR A 200 -9.12 -2.97 11.66
N TRP A 201 -8.53 -2.69 10.51
CA TRP A 201 -7.11 -2.37 10.41
C TRP A 201 -6.87 -1.15 9.53
N THR A 202 -6.34 -0.09 10.13
CA THR A 202 -5.91 1.12 9.45
C THR A 202 -4.39 1.14 9.31
N LEU A 203 -3.91 1.37 8.08
CA LEU A 203 -2.49 1.48 7.73
C LEU A 203 -2.27 2.71 6.85
N PRO A 204 -1.05 3.29 6.80
CA PRO A 204 -0.78 4.37 5.86
C PRO A 204 -0.83 3.87 4.42
N THR A 205 -1.60 4.53 3.56
CA THR A 205 -1.79 4.08 2.17
C THR A 205 -0.48 4.03 1.41
N LEU A 206 0.43 4.99 1.64
CA LEU A 206 1.75 5.01 1.00
C LEU A 206 2.56 3.71 1.22
N HIS A 207 2.42 3.07 2.38
CA HIS A 207 3.15 1.83 2.67
C HIS A 207 2.63 0.64 1.86
N LEU A 208 1.39 0.66 1.41
CA LEU A 208 0.78 -0.44 0.64
C LEU A 208 1.21 -0.46 -0.84
N PHE A 209 1.95 0.56 -1.29
CA PHE A 209 2.63 0.55 -2.58
C PHE A 209 3.99 -0.16 -2.55
N ASP A 210 4.53 -0.43 -1.35
CA ASP A 210 5.72 -1.26 -1.19
C ASP A 210 5.29 -2.73 -1.22
N ILE A 211 5.77 -3.47 -2.21
CA ILE A 211 5.28 -4.83 -2.46
C ILE A 211 5.61 -5.78 -1.30
N ASP A 212 6.72 -5.57 -0.61
CA ASP A 212 7.11 -6.44 0.51
C ASP A 212 6.15 -6.22 1.69
N ILE A 213 5.79 -4.96 1.95
CA ILE A 213 4.85 -4.61 3.03
C ILE A 213 3.44 -5.09 2.69
N ALA A 214 2.98 -4.88 1.45
CA ALA A 214 1.67 -5.34 1.03
C ALA A 214 1.51 -6.87 1.17
N ASN A 215 2.56 -7.64 0.83
CA ASN A 215 2.58 -9.09 1.03
C ASN A 215 2.44 -9.50 2.50
N GLU A 216 3.18 -8.86 3.41
CA GLU A 216 3.08 -9.19 4.84
C GLU A 216 1.71 -8.84 5.42
N VAL A 217 1.12 -7.71 5.01
CA VAL A 217 -0.24 -7.34 5.44
C VAL A 217 -1.28 -8.33 4.91
N ASP A 218 -1.20 -8.72 3.64
CA ASP A 218 -2.10 -9.70 3.03
C ASP A 218 -2.03 -11.05 3.75
N LYS A 219 -0.79 -11.52 4.02
CA LYS A 219 -0.53 -12.74 4.77
C LYS A 219 -1.14 -12.70 6.16
N VAL A 220 -0.94 -11.63 6.93
CA VAL A 220 -1.51 -11.49 8.29
C VAL A 220 -3.03 -11.47 8.26
N LEU A 221 -3.66 -10.82 7.28
CA LEU A 221 -5.13 -10.86 7.11
C LEU A 221 -5.65 -12.27 6.79
N GLY A 222 -4.86 -13.08 6.08
CA GLY A 222 -5.18 -14.47 5.73
C GLY A 222 -4.89 -15.48 6.85
N MET A 223 -4.15 -15.12 7.90
CA MET A 223 -3.79 -16.06 8.97
C MET A 223 -4.98 -16.55 9.80
N LEU A 224 -6.12 -15.84 9.80
CA LEU A 224 -7.32 -16.23 10.53
C LEU A 224 -8.37 -16.95 9.68
N ASP A 225 -8.10 -17.13 8.38
CA ASP A 225 -8.88 -18.05 7.54
C ASP A 225 -8.54 -19.53 7.83
#